data_AF-A0A8T3BBR8-F1
#
_entry.id   AF-A0A8T3BBR8-F1
#
_cell.length_a   1.000
_cell.length_b   1.000
_cell.length_c   1.000
_cell.angle_alpha   90.00
_cell.angle_beta   90.00
_cell.angle_gamma   90.00
#
_symmetry.space_group_name_H-M   'P 1'
#
loop_
_entity.id
_entity.type
_entity.pdbx_description
1 polymer ?
#
loop_
_entity_poly.entity_id
_entity_poly.type
_entity_poly.pdbx_seq_one_letter_code
_entity_poly.pdbx_strand_id
1 'polypeptide(L)'
;MSSSSSSVIPWRWVIEYLADVPDVGTSILSALVDRFPEVLANSFGAVKERLSLRYLEEGSGMASGETPPAVATNAPSTSASAAKIDAALTCEEVLLSKVATTNADVRGKASLDGGDLHKFILLKRATLPKSSIDLVLS
;
A
#
# COMPACT_ATOMS: atom_id res chain seq x y z
N MET A 1 21.18 22.64 21.54
CA MET A 1 19.73 22.77 21.29
C MET A 1 19.40 21.83 20.14
N SER A 2 18.60 20.78 20.21
CA SER A 2 17.91 20.04 21.27
C SER A 2 17.61 18.66 20.65
N SER A 3 17.39 17.64 21.47
CA SER A 3 17.08 16.26 21.05
C SER A 3 15.80 16.18 20.20
N SER A 4 15.90 16.28 18.88
CA SER A 4 14.74 16.23 17.96
C SER A 4 14.40 14.83 17.43
N SER A 5 15.23 13.82 17.72
CA SER A 5 15.02 12.45 17.23
C SER A 5 14.09 11.60 18.09
N SER A 6 13.79 12.00 19.33
CA SER A 6 12.96 11.19 20.24
C SER A 6 11.45 11.35 20.04
N SER A 7 10.98 12.46 19.47
CA SER A 7 9.54 12.71 19.24
C SER A 7 8.98 11.99 18.01
N VAL A 8 9.84 11.46 17.14
CA VAL A 8 9.46 10.88 15.85
C VAL A 8 9.04 9.42 15.97
N ILE A 9 9.69 8.68 16.88
CA ILE A 9 9.44 7.24 17.07
C ILE A 9 7.98 6.95 17.44
N PRO A 10 7.33 7.68 18.38
CA PRO A 10 5.92 7.44 18.69
C PRO A 10 5.00 7.67 17.49
N TRP A 11 5.19 8.76 16.74
CA TRP A 11 4.38 9.05 15.55
C TRP A 11 4.57 8.04 14.44
N ARG A 12 5.77 7.45 14.31
CA ARG A 12 6.00 6.33 13.39
C ARG A 12 5.13 5.13 13.72
N TRP A 13 5.10 4.70 14.98
CA TRP A 13 4.27 3.56 15.38
C TRP A 13 2.78 3.84 15.21
N VAL A 14 2.35 5.05 15.54
CA VAL A 14 0.97 5.49 15.33
C VAL A 14 0.60 5.41 13.85
N ILE A 15 1.41 5.99 12.96
CA ILE A 15 1.11 5.99 11.52
C ILE A 15 1.20 4.58 10.93
N GLU A 16 2.20 3.79 11.34
CA GLU A 16 2.34 2.39 10.94
C GLU A 16 1.10 1.57 11.31
N TYR A 17 0.63 1.71 12.55
CA TYR A 17 -0.56 1.02 13.05
C TYR A 17 -1.82 1.48 12.34
N LEU A 18 -2.02 2.80 12.20
CA LEU A 18 -3.20 3.34 11.53
C LEU A 18 -3.28 2.92 10.06
N ALA A 19 -2.16 2.68 9.39
CA ALA A 19 -2.14 2.15 8.03
C ALA A 19 -2.67 0.69 7.94
N ASP A 20 -2.63 -0.05 9.04
CA ASP A 20 -3.21 -1.38 9.15
C ASP A 20 -4.70 -1.36 9.57
N VAL A 21 -5.24 -0.20 9.97
CA VAL A 21 -6.65 -0.05 10.37
C VAL A 21 -7.54 0.26 9.15
N PRO A 22 -8.46 -0.65 8.75
CA PRO A 22 -9.29 -0.47 7.55
C PRO A 22 -10.24 0.73 7.59
N ASP A 23 -10.63 1.18 8.77
CA ASP A 23 -11.54 2.32 8.94
C ASP A 23 -10.84 3.68 8.78
N VAL A 24 -9.49 3.68 8.78
CA VAL A 24 -8.71 4.90 8.62
C VAL A 24 -8.49 5.15 7.13
N GLY A 25 -9.17 6.17 6.60
CA GLY A 25 -9.01 6.61 5.21
C GLY A 25 -7.62 7.18 4.94
N THR A 26 -7.15 7.08 3.68
CA THR A 26 -5.79 7.54 3.32
C THR A 26 -5.60 9.04 3.50
N SER A 27 -6.68 9.84 3.45
CA SER A 27 -6.64 11.28 3.71
C SER A 27 -6.13 11.63 5.11
N ILE A 28 -6.49 10.85 6.13
CA ILE A 28 -6.00 11.01 7.50
C ILE A 28 -4.51 10.68 7.56
N LEU A 29 -4.11 9.58 6.91
CA LEU A 29 -2.71 9.16 6.85
C LEU A 29 -1.85 10.21 6.13
N SER A 30 -2.33 10.78 5.03
CA SER A 30 -1.68 11.91 4.33
C SER A 30 -1.49 13.10 5.26
N ALA A 31 -2.55 13.53 5.95
CA ALA A 31 -2.47 14.68 6.85
C ALA A 31 -1.49 14.46 8.02
N LEU A 32 -1.38 13.22 8.51
CA LEU A 32 -0.40 12.86 9.55
C LEU A 32 1.03 12.88 9.00
N VAL A 33 1.25 12.35 7.79
CA VAL A 33 2.55 12.40 7.11
C VAL A 33 2.97 13.83 6.83
N ASP A 34 2.05 14.70 6.39
CA ASP A 34 2.33 16.11 6.14
C ASP A 34 2.73 16.84 7.43
N ARG A 35 2.16 16.43 8.56
CA ARG A 35 2.49 16.98 9.88
C ARG A 35 3.81 16.47 10.44
N PHE A 36 4.19 15.23 10.09
CA PHE A 36 5.38 14.55 10.60
C PHE A 36 6.18 13.91 9.45
N PRO A 37 6.71 14.69 8.49
CA PRO A 37 7.33 14.15 7.28
C PRO A 37 8.55 13.26 7.57
N GLU A 38 9.24 13.48 8.70
CA GLU A 38 10.36 12.68 9.17
C GLU A 38 10.02 11.20 9.47
N VAL A 39 8.74 10.84 9.52
CA VAL A 39 8.31 9.44 9.62
C VAL A 39 8.63 8.63 8.36
N LEU A 40 8.77 9.28 7.21
CA LEU A 40 9.10 8.65 5.92
C LEU A 40 10.61 8.56 5.63
N ALA A 41 11.48 8.99 6.56
CA ALA A 41 12.92 8.91 6.35
C ALA A 41 13.37 7.47 6.04
N ASN A 42 14.31 7.32 5.08
CA ASN A 42 14.70 6.05 4.44
C ASN A 42 15.11 4.89 5.36
N SER A 43 15.37 5.12 6.64
CA SER A 43 15.65 4.07 7.62
C SER A 43 14.43 3.24 8.03
N PHE A 44 13.21 3.60 7.58
CA PHE A 44 11.95 2.99 8.04
C PHE A 44 11.09 2.46 6.89
N GLY A 45 11.62 1.47 6.16
CA GLY A 45 10.92 0.85 5.03
C GLY A 45 9.53 0.29 5.38
N ALA A 46 9.32 -0.19 6.61
CA ALA A 46 8.06 -0.80 7.05
C ALA A 46 6.87 0.19 7.08
N VAL A 47 7.10 1.44 7.48
CA VAL A 47 6.05 2.49 7.50
C VAL A 47 5.66 2.84 6.07
N LYS A 48 6.66 3.06 5.21
CA LYS A 48 6.44 3.40 3.79
C LYS A 48 5.73 2.28 3.05
N GLU A 49 6.11 1.03 3.31
CA GLU A 49 5.50 -0.13 2.67
C GLU A 49 4.02 -0.25 3.05
N ARG A 50 3.67 -0.10 4.34
CA ARG A 50 2.27 -0.13 4.80
C ARG A 50 1.44 1.02 4.27
N LEU A 51 1.98 2.24 4.33
CA LEU A 51 1.28 3.40 3.78
C LEU A 51 1.00 3.19 2.30
N SER A 52 2.01 2.80 1.53
CA SER A 52 1.85 2.58 0.09
C SER A 52 0.85 1.47 -0.21
N LEU A 53 0.88 0.37 0.55
CA LEU A 53 -0.13 -0.69 0.46
C LEU A 53 -1.54 -0.16 0.72
N ARG A 54 -1.69 0.68 1.74
CA ARG A 54 -2.98 1.28 2.09
C ARG A 54 -3.51 2.21 0.99
N TYR A 55 -2.65 2.99 0.33
CA TYR A 55 -3.02 3.79 -0.84
C TYR A 55 -3.40 2.92 -2.05
N LEU A 56 -2.71 1.79 -2.25
CA LEU A 56 -3.05 0.85 -3.31
C LEU A 56 -4.43 0.22 -3.10
N GLU A 57 -4.77 -0.16 -1.86
CA GLU A 57 -6.08 -0.69 -1.46
C GLU A 57 -7.21 0.29 -1.72
N GLU A 58 -7.11 1.52 -1.20
CA GLU A 58 -8.16 2.52 -1.38
C GLU A 58 -8.33 2.87 -2.86
N GLY A 59 -7.22 3.04 -3.59
CA GLY A 59 -7.26 3.34 -5.01
C GLY A 59 -7.65 2.16 -5.91
N SER A 60 -7.67 0.92 -5.42
CA SER A 60 -8.16 -0.26 -6.17
C SER A 60 -9.61 -0.62 -5.80
N GLY A 61 -10.22 0.10 -4.85
CA GLY A 61 -11.53 -0.23 -4.31
C GLY A 61 -11.51 -1.41 -3.33
N MET A 62 -10.34 -1.93 -2.96
CA MET A 62 -10.20 -3.02 -2.00
C MET A 62 -10.22 -2.52 -0.55
N ALA A 63 -11.27 -1.80 -0.16
CA ALA A 63 -11.43 -1.45 1.25
C ALA A 63 -11.44 -2.75 2.08
N SER A 64 -10.46 -2.88 2.98
CA SER A 64 -10.09 -4.15 3.61
C SER A 64 -11.30 -4.82 4.29
N GLY A 65 -11.69 -5.98 3.78
CA GLY A 65 -12.88 -6.73 4.22
C GLY A 65 -13.68 -7.37 3.09
N GLU A 66 -13.52 -6.89 1.85
CA GLU A 66 -14.13 -7.55 0.70
C GLU A 66 -13.37 -8.84 0.37
N THR A 67 -13.95 -9.95 0.81
CA THR A 67 -13.72 -11.25 0.15
C THR A 67 -14.04 -11.04 -1.33
N PRO A 68 -13.19 -11.50 -2.27
CA PRO A 68 -13.47 -11.35 -3.69
C PRO A 68 -14.90 -11.82 -3.97
N PRO A 69 -15.70 -11.09 -4.78
CA PRO A 69 -16.97 -11.63 -5.25
C PRO A 69 -16.66 -13.01 -5.84
N ALA A 70 -17.42 -14.01 -5.40
CA ALA A 70 -17.19 -15.41 -5.75
C ALA A 70 -16.93 -15.49 -7.26
N VAL A 71 -15.68 -15.78 -7.63
CA VAL A 71 -15.28 -15.88 -9.03
C VAL A 71 -16.13 -17.01 -9.59
N ALA A 72 -17.13 -16.64 -10.40
CA ALA A 72 -17.85 -17.58 -11.21
C ALA A 72 -16.81 -18.35 -12.01
N THR A 73 -16.67 -19.62 -11.66
CA THR A 73 -15.91 -20.59 -12.44
C THR A 73 -16.50 -20.55 -13.84
N ASN A 74 -15.73 -20.07 -14.83
CA ASN A 74 -15.71 -20.50 -16.23
C ASN A 74 -15.17 -19.40 -17.15
N ALA A 75 -13.88 -19.48 -17.49
CA ALA A 75 -13.37 -19.53 -18.86
C ALA A 75 -11.83 -19.40 -18.84
N PRO A 76 -11.08 -20.15 -19.66
CA PRO A 76 -9.67 -19.87 -19.89
C PRO A 76 -9.59 -18.61 -20.75
N SER A 77 -9.45 -17.45 -20.12
CA SER A 77 -9.19 -16.20 -20.82
C SER A 77 -7.75 -16.20 -21.32
N THR A 78 -7.59 -16.57 -22.59
CA THR A 78 -6.40 -16.32 -23.39
C THR A 78 -6.24 -14.81 -23.56
N SER A 79 -5.68 -14.12 -22.57
CA SER A 79 -5.25 -12.73 -22.73
C SER A 79 -3.72 -12.70 -22.78
N ALA A 80 -3.21 -12.49 -23.99
CA ALA A 80 -1.81 -12.26 -24.24
C ALA A 80 -1.36 -10.96 -23.52
N SER A 81 -0.21 -11.07 -22.84
CA SER A 81 0.62 -9.97 -22.31
C SER A 81 0.02 -9.01 -21.26
N ALA A 82 -0.70 -9.51 -20.24
CA ALA A 82 -0.83 -8.73 -19.01
C ALA A 82 0.54 -8.70 -18.29
N ALA A 83 1.06 -7.49 -18.02
CA ALA A 83 2.32 -7.32 -17.31
C ALA A 83 2.12 -7.72 -15.84
N LYS A 84 2.55 -8.94 -15.50
CA LYS A 84 2.51 -9.45 -14.12
C LYS A 84 3.33 -8.55 -13.21
N ILE A 85 2.72 -8.05 -12.13
CA ILE A 85 3.44 -7.32 -11.09
C ILE A 85 4.36 -8.30 -10.37
N ASP A 86 5.65 -7.98 -10.32
CA ASP A 86 6.61 -8.77 -9.56
C ASP A 86 6.35 -8.62 -8.05
N ALA A 87 6.23 -9.74 -7.35
CA ALA A 87 6.02 -9.79 -5.91
C ALA A 87 7.19 -9.18 -5.11
N ALA A 88 8.38 -9.12 -5.71
CA ALA A 88 9.55 -8.52 -5.11
C ALA A 88 9.49 -6.98 -5.07
N LEU A 89 8.61 -6.35 -5.88
CA LEU A 89 8.44 -4.90 -5.86
C LEU A 89 7.87 -4.42 -4.53
N THR A 90 8.34 -3.27 -4.09
CA THR A 90 7.75 -2.54 -2.96
C THR A 90 6.38 -1.99 -3.35
N CYS A 91 5.52 -1.78 -2.34
CA CYS A 91 4.23 -1.14 -2.57
C CYS A 91 4.41 0.30 -3.09
N GLU A 92 5.49 0.97 -2.71
CA GLU A 92 5.85 2.32 -3.18
C GLU A 92 6.12 2.33 -4.70
N GLU A 93 6.90 1.38 -5.21
CA GLU A 93 7.17 1.24 -6.65
C GLU A 93 5.89 0.96 -7.46
N VAL A 94 5.02 0.08 -6.95
CA VAL A 94 3.74 -0.22 -7.59
C VAL A 94 2.79 0.98 -7.55
N LEU A 95 2.76 1.73 -6.45
CA LEU A 95 1.96 2.96 -6.35
C LEU A 95 2.44 4.04 -7.32
N LEU A 96 3.75 4.26 -7.42
CA LEU A 96 4.34 5.23 -8.35
C LEU A 96 4.08 4.84 -9.81
N SER A 97 4.22 3.56 -10.15
CA SER A 97 3.92 3.07 -11.51
C SER A 97 2.43 3.21 -11.86
N LYS A 98 1.53 3.01 -10.90
CA LYS A 98 0.09 3.25 -11.07
C LYS A 98 -0.21 4.72 -11.33
N VAL A 99 0.34 5.64 -10.53
CA VAL A 99 0.16 7.10 -10.70
C VAL A 99 0.76 7.58 -12.02
N ALA A 100 1.94 7.08 -12.39
CA ALA A 100 2.56 7.39 -13.68
C ALA A 100 1.69 6.91 -14.85
N THR A 101 1.07 5.74 -14.71
CA THR A 101 0.19 5.19 -15.75
C THR A 101 -1.13 5.95 -15.83
N THR A 102 -1.76 6.33 -14.71
CA THR A 102 -2.98 7.17 -14.75
C THR A 102 -2.73 8.53 -15.40
N ASN A 103 -1.53 9.10 -15.21
CA ASN A 103 -1.13 10.33 -15.89
C ASN A 103 -0.82 10.10 -17.38
N ALA A 104 -0.31 8.92 -17.74
CA ALA A 104 0.07 8.54 -19.09
C ALA A 104 -1.09 7.94 -19.92
N ASP A 105 -2.20 7.53 -19.31
CA ASP A 105 -3.37 6.94 -19.99
C ASP A 105 -4.10 7.95 -20.90
N VAL A 106 -3.70 9.22 -20.85
CA VAL A 106 -3.98 10.22 -21.91
C VAL A 106 -3.30 9.86 -23.24
N ARG A 107 -2.36 8.91 -23.28
CA ARG A 107 -1.51 8.57 -24.45
C ARG A 107 -1.34 7.05 -24.69
N GLY A 108 -2.26 6.21 -24.21
CA GLY A 108 -2.40 4.82 -24.66
C GLY A 108 -1.23 3.88 -24.31
N LYS A 109 -0.71 3.95 -23.07
CA LYS A 109 0.31 3.01 -22.56
C LYS A 109 -0.33 2.02 -21.58
N ALA A 110 0.08 0.75 -21.68
CA ALA A 110 -0.43 -0.39 -20.91
C ALA A 110 -0.74 -0.05 -19.44
N SER A 111 -2.03 -0.03 -19.11
CA SER A 111 -2.54 0.07 -17.74
C SER A 111 -2.13 -1.17 -16.94
N LEU A 112 -1.76 -0.98 -15.66
CA LEU A 112 -1.68 -2.09 -14.71
C LEU A 112 -3.04 -2.79 -14.66
N ASP A 113 -3.05 -4.09 -14.95
CA ASP A 113 -4.28 -4.88 -14.90
C ASP A 113 -4.83 -4.91 -13.47
N GLY A 114 -6.13 -4.65 -13.32
CA GLY A 114 -6.79 -4.62 -12.01
C GLY A 114 -6.72 -5.97 -11.29
N GLY A 115 -6.74 -7.07 -12.05
CA GLY A 115 -6.63 -8.42 -11.50
C GLY A 115 -5.25 -8.73 -10.92
N ASP A 116 -4.18 -8.30 -11.59
CA ASP A 116 -2.82 -8.48 -11.08
C ASP A 116 -2.50 -7.56 -9.90
N LEU A 117 -3.05 -6.34 -9.87
CA LEU A 117 -2.95 -5.47 -8.70
C LEU A 117 -3.65 -6.08 -7.46
N HIS A 118 -4.84 -6.66 -7.64
CA HIS A 118 -5.56 -7.32 -6.54
C HIS A 118 -4.75 -8.47 -5.93
N LYS A 119 -4.17 -9.33 -6.77
CA LYS A 119 -3.30 -10.44 -6.32
C LYS A 119 -2.08 -9.93 -5.56
N PHE A 120 -1.45 -8.86 -6.05
CA PHE A 120 -0.30 -8.23 -5.39
C PHE A 120 -0.67 -7.71 -4.00
N ILE A 121 -1.79 -6.99 -3.86
CA ILE A 121 -2.28 -6.45 -2.58
C ILE A 121 -2.53 -7.58 -1.58
N LEU A 122 -3.24 -8.65 -1.98
CA LEU A 122 -3.49 -9.80 -1.12
C LEU A 122 -2.19 -10.47 -0.66
N LEU A 123 -1.24 -10.66 -1.58
CA LEU A 123 0.06 -11.24 -1.25
C LEU A 123 0.83 -10.37 -0.24
N LYS A 124 0.84 -9.04 -0.44
CA LYS A 124 1.50 -8.11 0.49
C LYS A 124 0.85 -8.17 1.86
N ARG A 125 -0.48 -8.11 1.96
CA ARG A 125 -1.18 -8.24 3.25
C ARG A 125 -0.85 -9.54 3.99
N ALA A 126 -0.73 -10.65 3.27
CA ALA A 126 -0.40 -11.94 3.88
C ALA A 126 1.07 -12.06 4.32
N THR A 127 1.98 -11.27 3.74
CA THR A 127 3.44 -11.38 3.96
C THR A 127 4.01 -10.26 4.81
N LEU A 128 3.29 -9.14 4.99
CA LEU A 128 3.75 -8.06 5.85
C LEU A 128 3.83 -8.53 7.32
N PRO A 129 4.94 -8.20 8.02
CA PRO A 129 5.04 -8.42 9.46
C PRO A 129 3.93 -7.70 10.22
N LYS A 130 3.72 -8.05 11.49
CA LYS A 130 2.87 -7.25 12.39
C LYS A 130 3.47 -5.86 12.62
N SER A 131 2.61 -4.89 12.93
CA SER A 131 3.04 -3.53 13.22
C SER A 131 3.93 -3.50 14.47
N SER A 132 4.78 -2.47 14.61
CA SER A 132 5.69 -2.38 15.75
C SER A 132 4.94 -2.34 17.09
N ILE A 133 3.73 -1.75 17.12
CA ILE A 133 2.93 -1.67 18.34
C ILE A 133 2.32 -3.03 18.72
N ASP A 134 1.91 -3.85 17.74
CA ASP A 134 1.38 -5.19 18.01
C ASP A 134 2.46 -6.13 18.57
N LEU A 135 3.71 -5.95 18.14
CA LEU A 135 4.85 -6.72 18.65
C LEU A 135 5.24 -6.34 20.08
N VAL A 136 4.97 -5.10 20.50
CA VAL A 136 5.26 -4.64 21.87
C VAL A 136 4.14 -5.02 22.84
N LEU A 137 2.91 -5.17 22.36
CA LEU A 137 1.73 -5.49 23.16
C LEU A 137 1.40 -7.01 23.22
N SER A 138 2.17 -7.85 22.51
CA SER A 138 2.04 -9.32 22.51
C SER A 138 2.91 -9.99 23.57
#